data_AF-A0A7Z9PPT3-F1
#
_entry.id   AF-A0A7Z9PPT3-F1
#
_cell.length_a   1.000
_cell.length_b   1.000
_cell.length_c   1.000
_cell.angle_alpha   90.00
_cell.angle_beta   90.00
_cell.angle_gamma   90.00
#
_symmetry.space_group_name_H-M   'P 1'
#
loop_
_entity.id
_entity.type
_entity.pdbx_description
1 polymer ?
#
loop_
_entity_poly.entity_id
_entity_poly.type
_entity_poly.pdbx_seq_one_letter_code
_entity_poly.pdbx_strand_id
1 'polypeptide(L)'
;MNIRLRESKKGIIALTTLMISTVLLILIVTLLLSLQGDKHSVLRQNSATENLYIAEAGLAEAVLSISQNNAWEPTAPVTRTLPNGGKYTIVFQPVSASSVPPDKSVNNLSGYGYVNGPRGDGTVPPRTADVVVTVEANGRTERFEALISRGFSEPVSVPLLSSGRIVLKGGVEVSG
;
A
#
# COMPACT_ATOMS: atom_id res chain seq x y z
N MET A 1 30.54 -63.42 34.18
CA MET A 1 29.43 -62.48 34.45
C MET A 1 29.70 -61.16 33.74
N ASN A 2 29.40 -61.03 32.44
CA ASN A 2 29.68 -59.79 31.68
C ASN A 2 28.79 -59.56 30.44
N ILE A 3 27.66 -60.26 30.33
CA ILE A 3 26.83 -60.23 29.10
C ILE A 3 25.69 -59.20 29.21
N ARG A 4 25.19 -58.88 30.41
CA ARG A 4 24.10 -57.90 30.61
C ARG A 4 24.48 -56.43 30.38
N LEU A 5 25.77 -56.09 30.42
CA LEU A 5 26.23 -54.70 30.18
C LEU A 5 26.24 -54.32 28.68
N ARG A 6 26.24 -55.30 27.76
CA ARG A 6 26.34 -55.04 26.32
C ARG A 6 25.00 -54.68 25.68
N GLU A 7 23.89 -55.24 26.17
CA GLU A 7 22.53 -54.90 25.71
C GLU A 7 22.10 -53.50 26.17
N SER A 8 22.42 -53.12 27.42
CA SER A 8 22.18 -51.77 27.95
C SER A 8 22.85 -50.67 27.10
N LYS A 9 24.12 -50.87 26.70
CA LYS A 9 24.85 -49.90 25.86
C LYS A 9 24.22 -49.74 24.47
N LYS A 10 23.74 -50.82 23.85
CA LYS A 10 23.07 -50.75 22.53
C LYS A 10 21.70 -50.05 22.62
N GLY A 11 20.94 -50.29 23.68
CA GLY A 11 19.68 -49.60 23.94
C GLY A 11 19.86 -48.10 24.14
N ILE A 12 20.88 -47.70 24.91
CA ILE A 12 21.22 -46.28 25.13
C ILE A 12 21.67 -45.60 23.83
N ILE A 13 22.46 -46.28 22.99
CA ILE A 13 22.86 -45.75 21.68
C ILE A 13 21.64 -45.53 20.79
N ALA A 14 20.73 -46.51 20.69
CA ALA A 14 19.51 -46.37 19.90
C ALA A 14 18.63 -45.20 20.39
N LEU A 15 18.48 -45.06 21.71
CA LEU A 15 17.65 -44.03 22.33
C LEU A 15 18.25 -42.62 22.15
N THR A 16 19.57 -42.49 22.27
CA THR A 16 20.27 -41.21 22.00
C THR A 16 20.24 -40.84 20.52
N THR A 17 20.41 -41.80 19.60
CA THR A 17 20.22 -41.52 18.16
C THR A 17 18.79 -41.12 17.83
N LEU A 18 17.79 -41.71 18.50
CA LEU A 18 16.39 -41.34 18.31
C LEU A 18 16.12 -39.92 18.82
N MET A 19 16.61 -39.57 20.01
CA MET A 19 16.48 -38.21 20.57
C MET A 19 17.19 -37.16 19.71
N ILE A 20 18.39 -37.46 19.22
CA ILE A 20 19.12 -36.54 18.34
C ILE A 20 18.36 -36.38 17.02
N SER A 21 17.86 -37.48 16.44
CA SER A 21 17.08 -37.46 15.20
C SER A 21 15.80 -36.63 15.32
N THR A 22 15.04 -36.78 16.41
CA THR A 22 13.80 -36.01 16.63
C THR A 22 14.09 -34.53 16.84
N VAL A 23 15.12 -34.17 17.61
CA VAL A 23 15.53 -32.76 17.78
C VAL A 23 15.94 -32.15 16.44
N LEU A 24 16.69 -32.88 15.62
CA LEU A 24 17.15 -32.42 14.32
C LEU A 24 15.99 -32.27 13.33
N LEU A 25 15.01 -33.17 13.39
CA LEU A 25 13.77 -33.06 12.61
C LEU A 25 12.97 -31.80 12.99
N ILE A 26 12.78 -31.55 14.28
CA ILE A 26 12.05 -30.36 14.77
C ILE A 26 12.76 -29.08 14.29
N LEU A 27 14.10 -29.04 14.35
CA LEU A 27 14.91 -27.92 13.86
C LEU A 27 14.74 -27.66 12.36
N ILE A 28 14.67 -28.71 11.54
CA ILE A 28 14.45 -28.57 10.09
C ILE A 28 13.04 -28.04 9.82
N VAL A 29 12.04 -28.56 10.52
CA VAL A 29 10.65 -28.13 10.35
C VAL A 29 10.47 -26.66 10.74
N THR A 30 11.05 -26.23 11.87
CA THR A 30 10.98 -24.82 12.29
C THR A 30 11.69 -23.89 11.33
N LEU A 31 12.85 -24.29 10.79
CA LEU A 31 13.56 -23.52 9.77
C LEU A 31 12.73 -23.35 8.48
N LEU A 32 12.09 -24.43 8.01
CA LEU A 32 11.25 -24.37 6.81
C LEU A 32 10.03 -23.47 7.00
N LEU A 33 9.40 -23.51 8.19
CA LEU A 33 8.29 -22.63 8.53
C LEU A 33 8.72 -21.15 8.60
N SER A 34 9.91 -20.87 9.15
CA SER A 34 10.46 -19.51 9.19
C SER A 34 10.72 -18.95 7.79
N LEU A 35 11.30 -19.76 6.90
CA LEU A 35 11.61 -19.36 5.52
C LEU A 35 10.37 -19.05 4.68
N GLN A 36 9.24 -19.69 4.97
CA GLN A 36 7.97 -19.40 4.30
C GLN A 36 7.37 -18.07 4.76
N GLY A 37 7.45 -17.75 6.05
CA GLY A 37 6.98 -16.47 6.60
C GLY A 37 7.70 -15.26 6.00
N ASP A 38 9.03 -15.33 5.92
CA ASP A 38 9.85 -14.19 5.46
C ASP A 38 9.66 -13.88 3.97
N LYS A 39 9.55 -14.92 3.12
CA LYS A 39 9.33 -14.73 1.67
C LYS A 39 8.02 -14.03 1.36
N HIS A 40 6.95 -14.36 2.08
CA HIS A 40 5.65 -13.71 1.87
C HIS A 40 5.65 -12.25 2.31
N SER A 41 6.38 -11.92 3.38
CA SER A 41 6.53 -10.54 3.84
C SER A 41 7.30 -9.68 2.83
N VAL A 42 8.45 -10.17 2.35
CA VAL A 42 9.30 -9.45 1.37
C VAL A 42 8.58 -9.23 0.04
N LEU A 43 7.86 -10.24 -0.47
CA LEU A 43 7.11 -10.10 -1.72
C LEU A 43 5.98 -9.07 -1.59
N ARG A 44 5.22 -9.08 -0.48
CA ARG A 44 4.17 -8.09 -0.25
C ARG A 44 4.73 -6.67 -0.15
N GLN A 45 5.86 -6.51 0.54
CA GLN A 45 6.50 -5.21 0.71
C GLN A 45 7.07 -4.68 -0.61
N ASN A 46 7.67 -5.53 -1.44
CA ASN A 46 8.15 -5.15 -2.76
C ASN A 46 6.99 -4.74 -3.68
N SER A 47 5.90 -5.50 -3.71
CA SER A 47 4.73 -5.13 -4.53
C SER A 47 4.08 -3.82 -4.07
N ALA A 48 3.97 -3.58 -2.76
CA ALA A 48 3.43 -2.32 -2.24
C ALA A 48 4.33 -1.12 -2.61
N THR A 49 5.66 -1.31 -2.57
CA THR A 49 6.62 -0.28 -2.94
C THR A 49 6.58 0.02 -4.45
N GLU A 50 6.46 -1.01 -5.27
CA GLU A 50 6.29 -0.85 -6.73
C GLU A 50 5.03 -0.07 -7.08
N ASN A 51 3.89 -0.43 -6.47
CA ASN A 51 2.62 0.28 -6.67
C ASN A 51 2.72 1.74 -6.26
N LEU A 52 3.43 2.03 -5.18
CA LEU A 52 3.65 3.40 -4.71
C LEU A 52 4.48 4.22 -5.70
N TYR A 53 5.56 3.67 -6.27
CA TYR A 53 6.32 4.38 -7.31
C TYR A 53 5.49 4.65 -8.57
N ILE A 54 4.62 3.71 -8.96
CA ILE A 54 3.70 3.90 -10.08
C ILE A 54 2.69 5.01 -9.75
N ALA A 55 2.17 5.04 -8.51
CA ALA A 55 1.27 6.08 -8.05
C ALA A 55 1.93 7.45 -8.03
N GLU A 56 3.16 7.56 -7.53
CA GLU A 56 3.97 8.78 -7.52
C GLU A 56 4.20 9.31 -8.94
N ALA A 57 4.45 8.43 -9.91
CA ALA A 57 4.58 8.82 -11.31
C ALA A 57 3.29 9.43 -11.87
N GLY A 58 2.13 8.83 -11.57
CA GLY A 58 0.82 9.38 -11.95
C GLY A 58 0.53 10.71 -11.26
N LEU A 59 0.82 10.80 -9.97
CA LEU A 59 0.64 12.04 -9.22
C LEU A 59 1.57 13.15 -9.74
N ALA A 60 2.81 12.83 -10.11
CA ALA A 60 3.73 13.79 -10.71
C ALA A 60 3.23 14.30 -12.07
N GLU A 61 2.65 13.44 -12.93
CA GLU A 61 2.02 13.90 -14.18
C GLU A 61 0.82 14.83 -13.89
N ALA A 62 0.00 14.52 -12.88
CA ALA A 62 -1.11 15.36 -12.47
C ALA A 62 -0.66 16.72 -11.95
N VAL A 63 0.33 16.75 -11.04
CA VAL A 63 0.91 17.99 -10.50
C VAL A 63 1.49 18.84 -11.62
N LEU A 64 2.25 18.24 -12.55
CA LEU A 64 2.81 18.96 -13.68
C LEU A 64 1.71 19.56 -14.56
N SER A 65 0.70 18.77 -14.92
CA SER A 65 -0.40 19.22 -15.78
C SER A 65 -1.22 20.34 -15.12
N ILE A 66 -1.49 20.21 -13.83
CA ILE A 66 -2.17 21.23 -13.01
C ILE A 66 -1.34 22.50 -12.91
N SER A 67 -0.01 22.39 -12.75
CA SER A 67 0.87 23.56 -12.64
C SER A 67 0.90 24.38 -13.94
N GLN A 68 0.75 23.71 -15.08
CA GLN A 68 0.68 24.35 -16.40
C GLN A 68 -0.71 24.92 -16.68
N ASN A 69 -1.77 24.20 -16.26
CA ASN A 69 -3.14 24.62 -16.42
C ASN A 69 -3.98 24.26 -15.18
N ASN A 70 -4.38 25.27 -14.40
CA ASN A 70 -5.16 25.04 -13.19
C ASN A 70 -6.58 24.52 -13.47
N ALA A 71 -7.07 24.65 -14.70
CA ALA A 71 -8.34 24.08 -15.15
C ALA A 71 -8.11 22.74 -15.88
N TRP A 72 -6.97 22.08 -15.65
CA TRP A 72 -6.72 20.77 -16.22
C TRP A 72 -7.70 19.74 -15.65
N GLU A 73 -8.63 19.34 -16.51
CA GLU A 73 -9.65 18.34 -16.25
C GLU A 73 -9.89 17.55 -17.55
N PRO A 74 -9.03 16.56 -17.86
CA PRO A 74 -9.14 15.81 -19.10
C PRO A 74 -10.46 15.04 -19.17
N THR A 75 -11.17 15.17 -20.29
CA THR A 75 -12.47 14.49 -20.52
C THR A 75 -12.32 12.97 -20.70
N ALA A 76 -11.13 12.52 -21.12
CA ALA A 76 -10.80 11.11 -21.25
C ALA A 76 -9.87 10.68 -20.09
N PRO A 77 -9.96 9.42 -19.62
CA PRO A 77 -9.04 8.87 -18.65
C PRO A 77 -7.58 9.02 -19.07
N VAL A 78 -6.75 9.63 -18.21
CA VAL A 78 -5.30 9.68 -18.40
C VAL A 78 -4.75 8.33 -17.97
N THR A 79 -4.32 7.54 -18.95
CA THR A 79 -3.78 6.20 -18.72
C THR A 79 -2.37 6.11 -19.25
N ARG A 80 -1.42 5.66 -18.42
CA ARG A 80 -0.04 5.38 -18.84
C ARG A 80 0.40 4.00 -18.37
N THR A 81 1.08 3.28 -19.27
CA THR A 81 1.74 2.02 -18.96
C THR A 81 3.24 2.29 -18.83
N LEU A 82 3.82 1.91 -17.69
CA LEU A 82 5.24 2.01 -17.42
C LEU A 82 6.00 0.81 -18.02
N PRO A 83 7.34 0.93 -18.19
CA PRO A 83 8.17 -0.14 -18.76
C PRO A 83 8.11 -1.47 -18.01
N ASN A 84 7.80 -1.46 -16.71
CA ASN A 84 7.62 -2.65 -15.88
C ASN A 84 6.25 -3.34 -16.06
N GLY A 85 5.38 -2.81 -16.93
CA GLY A 85 4.03 -3.34 -17.18
C GLY A 85 2.96 -2.84 -16.21
N GLY A 86 3.35 -2.09 -15.16
CA GLY A 86 2.40 -1.39 -14.30
C GLY A 86 1.70 -0.25 -15.04
N LYS A 87 0.43 -0.02 -14.73
CA LYS A 87 -0.37 1.05 -15.32
C LYS A 87 -0.92 1.94 -14.22
N TYR A 88 -0.98 3.25 -14.45
CA TYR A 88 -1.83 4.15 -13.68
C TYR A 88 -2.92 4.77 -14.54
N THR A 89 -4.02 5.10 -13.88
CA THR A 89 -5.19 5.76 -14.47
C THR A 89 -5.65 6.89 -13.57
N ILE A 90 -5.89 8.06 -14.16
CA ILE A 90 -6.47 9.23 -13.50
C ILE A 90 -7.72 9.62 -14.28
N VAL A 91 -8.84 9.76 -13.59
CA VAL A 91 -10.13 10.14 -14.19
C VAL A 91 -10.70 11.28 -13.41
N PHE A 92 -10.99 12.39 -14.07
CA PHE A 92 -11.64 13.53 -13.44
C PHE A 92 -13.16 13.46 -13.56
N GLN A 93 -13.82 13.99 -12.53
CA GLN A 93 -15.25 14.23 -12.49
C GLN A 93 -15.47 15.74 -12.33
N PRO A 94 -16.43 16.34 -13.05
CA PRO A 94 -16.74 17.75 -12.93
C PRO A 94 -17.19 18.11 -11.51
N VAL A 95 -16.79 19.28 -11.04
CA VAL A 95 -17.13 19.83 -9.72
C VAL A 95 -18.64 19.98 -9.48
N SER A 96 -19.45 20.01 -10.55
CA SER A 96 -20.91 20.07 -10.47
C SER A 96 -21.58 18.72 -10.24
N ALA A 97 -20.82 17.63 -10.15
CA ALA A 97 -21.36 16.30 -9.93
C ALA A 97 -21.96 16.18 -8.52
N SER A 98 -23.20 15.69 -8.45
CA SER A 98 -23.90 15.51 -7.18
C SER A 98 -23.23 14.46 -6.28
N SER A 99 -22.53 13.48 -6.87
CA SER A 99 -21.77 12.47 -6.17
C SER A 99 -20.51 12.15 -6.97
N VAL A 100 -19.39 12.01 -6.26
CA VAL A 100 -18.07 11.70 -6.84
C VAL A 100 -17.66 10.31 -6.36
N PRO A 101 -17.47 9.34 -7.26
CA PRO A 101 -17.02 8.01 -6.89
C PRO A 101 -15.59 8.03 -6.30
N PRO A 102 -15.23 7.05 -5.44
CA PRO A 102 -13.92 6.99 -4.79
C PRO A 102 -12.71 6.82 -5.74
N ASP A 103 -12.93 6.48 -7.00
CA ASP A 103 -11.90 6.31 -8.03
C ASP A 103 -11.73 7.54 -8.94
N LYS A 104 -12.46 8.62 -8.67
CA LYS A 104 -12.43 9.85 -9.48
C LYS A 104 -11.66 10.96 -8.77
N SER A 105 -11.12 11.87 -9.57
CA SER A 105 -10.44 13.09 -9.13
C SER A 105 -11.36 14.28 -9.32
N VAL A 106 -11.17 15.33 -8.53
CA VAL A 106 -11.96 16.57 -8.59
C VAL A 106 -11.03 17.77 -8.56
N ASN A 107 -11.16 18.65 -9.55
CA ASN A 107 -10.35 19.86 -9.63
C ASN A 107 -11.15 21.08 -9.12
N ASN A 108 -10.88 21.52 -7.88
CA ASN A 108 -11.50 22.70 -7.28
C ASN A 108 -10.52 23.90 -7.14
N LEU A 109 -9.49 23.94 -7.99
CA LEU A 109 -8.43 24.95 -7.92
C LEU A 109 -8.91 26.38 -8.22
N SER A 110 -9.95 26.49 -9.05
CA SER A 110 -10.59 27.75 -9.42
C SER A 110 -11.72 28.13 -8.47
N GLY A 111 -12.24 27.18 -7.69
CA GLY A 111 -13.39 27.38 -6.81
C GLY A 111 -13.06 28.11 -5.51
N TYR A 112 -14.11 28.71 -4.94
CA TYR A 112 -14.06 29.50 -3.71
C TYR A 112 -14.79 28.84 -2.53
N GLY A 113 -15.49 27.73 -2.76
CA GLY A 113 -16.15 26.94 -1.72
C GLY A 113 -15.70 25.48 -1.75
N TYR A 114 -16.10 24.73 -0.72
CA TYR A 114 -15.94 23.29 -0.71
C TYR A 114 -16.83 22.65 -1.77
N VAL A 115 -16.32 21.60 -2.42
CA VAL A 115 -17.09 20.80 -3.39
C VAL A 115 -17.07 19.32 -2.99
N ASN A 116 -17.98 18.56 -3.58
CA ASN A 116 -18.06 17.12 -3.36
C ASN A 116 -16.81 16.45 -3.93
N GLY A 117 -16.30 15.47 -3.19
CA GLY A 117 -15.08 14.75 -3.50
C GLY A 117 -15.23 13.25 -3.34
N PRO A 118 -14.17 12.50 -3.62
CA PRO A 118 -14.14 11.04 -3.53
C PRO A 118 -14.42 10.53 -2.10
N ARG A 119 -14.14 11.37 -1.10
CA ARG A 119 -14.40 11.13 0.33
C ARG A 119 -15.82 11.53 0.78
N GLY A 120 -16.64 12.08 -0.11
CA GLY A 120 -18.03 12.49 0.18
C GLY A 120 -18.28 13.99 -0.02
N ASP A 121 -19.44 14.44 0.45
CA ASP A 121 -19.92 15.80 0.21
C ASP A 121 -19.05 16.85 0.92
N GLY A 122 -18.70 17.93 0.20
CA GLY A 122 -17.89 19.03 0.74
C GLY A 122 -16.47 18.64 1.19
N THR A 123 -15.90 17.56 0.67
CA THR A 123 -14.59 17.05 1.11
C THR A 123 -13.37 17.65 0.40
N VAL A 124 -13.57 18.35 -0.72
CA VAL A 124 -12.50 19.03 -1.47
C VAL A 124 -12.52 20.52 -1.16
N PRO A 125 -11.53 21.06 -0.42
CA PRO A 125 -11.46 22.48 -0.07
C PRO A 125 -11.35 23.40 -1.28
N PRO A 126 -11.69 24.69 -1.13
CA PRO A 126 -11.43 25.69 -2.18
C PRO A 126 -9.94 25.79 -2.48
N ARG A 127 -9.59 26.15 -3.72
CA ARG A 127 -8.20 26.29 -4.19
C ARG A 127 -7.36 25.00 -4.13
N THR A 128 -8.01 23.84 -4.03
CA THR A 128 -7.36 22.53 -4.03
C THR A 128 -7.89 21.62 -5.14
N ALA A 129 -7.09 20.65 -5.56
CA ALA A 129 -7.53 19.54 -6.41
C ALA A 129 -7.31 18.24 -5.63
N ASP A 130 -8.34 17.40 -5.58
CA ASP A 130 -8.28 16.06 -5.03
C ASP A 130 -7.98 15.10 -6.20
N VAL A 131 -6.80 14.50 -6.19
CA VAL A 131 -6.32 13.63 -7.27
C VAL A 131 -6.23 12.20 -6.75
N VAL A 132 -7.02 11.33 -7.37
CA VAL A 132 -7.01 9.88 -7.15
C VAL A 132 -6.33 9.20 -8.31
N VAL A 133 -5.23 8.51 -8.02
CA VAL A 133 -4.47 7.70 -8.96
C VAL A 133 -4.82 6.23 -8.72
N THR A 134 -5.41 5.57 -9.71
CA THR A 134 -5.65 4.12 -9.68
C THR A 134 -4.50 3.40 -10.35
N VAL A 135 -3.81 2.55 -9.60
CA VAL A 135 -2.67 1.75 -10.05
C VAL A 135 -3.12 0.31 -10.30
N GLU A 136 -2.73 -0.24 -11.45
CA GLU A 136 -2.91 -1.64 -11.84
C GLU A 136 -1.53 -2.26 -12.11
N ALA A 137 -1.07 -3.13 -11.22
CA ALA A 137 0.19 -3.84 -11.39
C ALA A 137 0.13 -5.23 -10.73
N ASN A 138 0.80 -6.21 -11.32
CA ASN A 138 0.87 -7.59 -10.81
C ASN A 138 -0.51 -8.21 -10.47
N GLY A 139 -1.55 -7.85 -11.24
CA GLY A 139 -2.93 -8.34 -11.04
C GLY A 139 -3.66 -7.73 -9.84
N ARG A 140 -3.12 -6.67 -9.22
CA ARG A 140 -3.75 -5.92 -8.13
C ARG A 140 -4.09 -4.50 -8.57
N THR A 141 -5.20 -4.00 -8.06
CA THR A 141 -5.62 -2.61 -8.24
C THR A 141 -5.57 -1.90 -6.89
N GLU A 142 -4.80 -0.83 -6.80
CA GLU A 142 -4.67 0.00 -5.59
C GLU A 142 -4.95 1.47 -5.95
N ARG A 143 -5.37 2.26 -4.96
CA ARG A 143 -5.70 3.69 -5.14
C ARG A 143 -4.89 4.53 -4.20
N PHE A 144 -4.38 5.64 -4.72
CA PHE A 144 -3.60 6.61 -3.97
C PHE A 144 -4.23 7.98 -4.18
N GLU A 145 -4.51 8.67 -3.09
CA GLU A 145 -5.16 9.98 -3.08
C GLU A 145 -4.16 11.05 -2.63
N ALA A 146 -4.22 12.21 -3.27
CA ALA A 146 -3.42 13.36 -2.89
C ALA A 146 -4.18 14.65 -3.15
N LEU A 147 -4.07 15.58 -2.19
CA LEU A 147 -4.63 16.91 -2.31
C LEU A 147 -3.53 17.88 -2.77
N ILE A 148 -3.75 18.52 -3.92
CA ILE A 148 -2.85 19.49 -4.52
C ILE A 148 -3.40 20.89 -4.25
N SER A 149 -2.64 21.73 -3.55
CA SER A 149 -3.03 23.11 -3.23
C SER A 149 -2.20 24.13 -4.02
N ARG A 150 -2.82 25.28 -4.36
CA ARG A 150 -2.12 26.44 -4.97
C ARG A 150 -1.49 27.39 -3.95
N GLY A 151 -1.53 27.07 -2.66
CA GLY A 151 -1.03 27.94 -1.59
C GLY A 151 -1.02 27.23 -0.23
N PHE A 152 -1.29 27.98 0.84
CA PHE A 152 -1.37 27.43 2.20
C PHE A 152 -2.41 26.29 2.23
N SER A 153 -2.00 25.11 2.69
CA SER A 153 -2.89 23.96 2.75
C SER A 153 -3.94 24.22 3.83
N GLU A 154 -5.21 24.18 3.43
CA GLU A 154 -6.32 24.02 4.38
C GLU A 154 -6.13 22.70 5.15
N PRO A 155 -6.46 22.66 6.45
CA PRO A 155 -6.39 21.44 7.24
C PRO A 155 -7.41 20.42 6.70
N VAL A 156 -6.92 19.23 6.36
CA VAL A 156 -7.75 18.11 5.92
C VAL A 156 -8.24 17.33 7.14
N SER A 157 -9.49 16.86 7.13
CA SER A 157 -10.10 16.12 8.25
C SER A 157 -9.49 14.73 8.48
N VAL A 158 -8.73 14.20 7.52
CA VAL A 158 -8.11 12.88 7.56
C VAL A 158 -6.71 12.91 6.94
N PRO A 159 -5.75 12.10 7.43
CA PRO A 159 -4.46 11.93 6.78
C PRO A 159 -4.66 11.29 5.39
N LEU A 160 -4.16 11.95 4.33
CA LEU A 160 -4.38 11.52 2.95
C LEU A 160 -3.38 10.46 2.48
N LEU A 161 -2.16 10.49 3.02
CA LEU A 161 -1.15 9.48 2.72
C LEU A 161 -0.21 9.33 3.90
N SER A 162 -0.03 8.08 4.33
CA SER A 162 1.01 7.70 5.27
C SER A 162 1.78 6.54 4.66
N SER A 163 3.00 6.81 4.19
CA SER A 163 3.94 5.77 3.78
C SER A 163 5.07 5.66 4.80
N GLY A 164 5.40 4.43 5.18
CA GLY A 164 6.49 4.13 6.12
C GLY A 164 6.02 3.74 7.53
N ARG A 165 6.97 3.68 8.46
CA ARG A 165 6.71 3.29 9.85
C ARG A 165 6.03 4.44 10.59
N ILE A 166 4.72 4.35 10.79
CA ILE A 166 4.00 5.23 11.71
C ILE A 166 4.31 4.79 13.14
N VAL A 167 4.98 5.64 13.91
CA VAL A 167 5.18 5.41 15.35
C VAL A 167 4.16 6.25 16.11
N LEU A 168 3.06 5.62 16.49
CA LEU A 168 2.03 6.21 17.34
C LEU A 168 2.41 5.95 18.80
N LYS A 169 2.55 7.01 19.60
CA LYS A 169 2.85 6.91 21.05
C LYS A 169 1.69 7.52 21.84
N GLY A 170 1.14 6.75 22.78
CA GLY A 170 0.02 7.16 23.64
C GLY A 170 -1.23 6.31 23.44
N GLY A 171 -2.36 6.73 24.01
CA GLY A 171 -3.67 6.13 23.77
C GLY A 171 -4.20 6.60 22.42
N VAL A 172 -3.91 5.86 21.36
CA VAL A 172 -4.35 6.18 20.01
C VAL A 172 -5.43 5.21 19.58
N GLU A 173 -6.60 5.75 19.26
CA GLU A 173 -7.68 5.03 18.63
C GLU A 173 -7.61 5.29 17.12
N VAL A 174 -7.49 4.22 16.34
CA VAL A 174 -7.50 4.27 14.87
C VAL A 174 -8.86 3.75 14.44
N SER A 175 -9.73 4.66 14.01
CA SER A 175 -11.01 4.32 13.40
C SER A 175 -10.89 4.54 11.89
N GLY A 176 -11.22 3.52 11.12
CA GLY A 176 -11.13 3.50 9.66
C GLY A 176 -12.48 3.71 8.99
#